data_AF-A0A5M4ABG6-F1
#
_entry.id   AF-A0A5M4ABG6-F1
#
_cell.length_a   1.000
_cell.length_b   1.000
_cell.length_c   1.000
_cell.angle_alpha   90.00
_cell.angle_beta   90.00
_cell.angle_gamma   90.00
#
_symmetry.space_group_name_H-M   'P 1'
#
loop_
_entity.id
_entity.type
_entity.pdbx_description
1 polymer ?
#
loop_
_entity_poly.entity_id
_entity_poly.type
_entity_poly.pdbx_seq_one_letter_code
_entity_poly.pdbx_strand_id
1 'polypeptide(L)'
;MNKILNRFGLVLLLVIAVLWIVGGRYMNRSYREEIQNKKKMYCYQQYWGVVNPVLFVKKKEFIDSLVVYYQKIEAGEPNPVFNFPPLSLPYDTCVYVLGYKRDSSVAHVVCYDDWGKQGSFVKGYVYIHTLHDSPPPKKEK
;
A
#
# COMPACT_ATOMS: atom_id res chain seq x y z
N MET A 1 -46.35 13.91 -25.59
CA MET A 1 -44.90 14.13 -25.84
C MET A 1 -44.02 13.91 -24.60
N ASN A 2 -44.41 14.37 -23.40
CA ASN A 2 -43.59 14.22 -22.17
C ASN A 2 -43.28 12.77 -21.74
N LYS A 3 -44.18 11.79 -21.95
CA LYS A 3 -43.92 10.38 -21.56
C LYS A 3 -42.83 9.69 -22.39
N ILE A 4 -42.64 10.07 -23.65
CA ILE A 4 -41.65 9.45 -24.54
C ILE A 4 -40.26 9.99 -24.21
N LEU A 5 -40.14 11.31 -23.99
CA LEU A 5 -38.89 11.94 -23.55
C LEU A 5 -38.40 11.38 -22.20
N ASN A 6 -39.33 11.09 -21.27
CA ASN A 6 -39.02 10.50 -19.98
C ASN A 6 -38.52 9.03 -20.07
N ARG A 7 -39.00 8.27 -21.06
CA ARG A 7 -38.53 6.89 -21.30
C ARG A 7 -37.13 6.85 -21.89
N PHE A 8 -36.80 7.76 -22.81
CA PHE A 8 -35.44 7.88 -23.33
C PHE A 8 -34.43 8.30 -22.24
N GLY A 9 -34.81 9.25 -21.37
CA GLY A 9 -33.99 9.64 -20.23
C GLY A 9 -33.71 8.49 -19.25
N LEU A 10 -34.73 7.68 -18.95
CA LEU A 10 -34.58 6.50 -18.08
C LEU A 10 -33.66 5.45 -18.69
N VAL A 11 -33.80 5.15 -19.98
CA VAL A 11 -32.94 4.20 -20.70
C VAL A 11 -31.50 4.69 -20.71
N LEU A 12 -31.27 5.98 -20.97
CA LEU A 12 -29.93 6.57 -20.94
C LEU A 12 -29.29 6.47 -19.56
N LEU A 13 -30.03 6.77 -18.49
CA LEU A 13 -29.55 6.61 -17.11
C LEU A 13 -29.17 5.16 -16.79
N LEU A 14 -29.96 4.18 -17.23
CA LEU A 14 -29.64 2.77 -17.05
C LEU A 14 -28.39 2.36 -17.81
N VAL A 15 -28.22 2.81 -19.06
CA VAL A 15 -27.01 2.55 -19.84
C VAL A 15 -25.78 3.14 -19.16
N ILE A 16 -25.87 4.39 -18.68
CA ILE A 16 -24.78 5.03 -17.93
C ILE A 16 -24.46 4.23 -16.65
N ALA A 17 -25.47 3.85 -15.87
CA ALA A 17 -25.27 3.07 -14.65
C ALA A 17 -24.59 1.72 -14.93
N VAL A 18 -25.01 1.00 -15.97
CA VAL A 18 -24.37 -0.26 -16.38
C VAL A 18 -22.93 -0.03 -16.82
N LEU A 19 -22.65 1.01 -17.63
CA LEU A 19 -21.29 1.36 -18.04
C LEU A 19 -20.40 1.70 -16.85
N TRP A 20 -20.91 2.43 -15.85
CA TRP A 20 -20.18 2.71 -14.62
C TRP A 20 -19.86 1.45 -13.82
N ILE A 21 -20.81 0.53 -13.66
CA ILE A 21 -20.59 -0.73 -12.94
C ILE A 21 -19.57 -1.62 -13.67
N VAL A 22 -19.75 -1.80 -14.97
CA VAL A 22 -18.87 -2.66 -15.80
C VAL A 22 -17.47 -2.04 -15.90
N GLY A 23 -17.38 -0.74 -16.18
CA GLY A 23 -16.13 0.01 -16.25
C GLY A 23 -15.38 -0.01 -14.92
N GLY A 24 -16.07 0.22 -13.80
CA GLY A 24 -15.47 0.12 -12.47
C GLY A 24 -14.91 -1.27 -12.16
N ARG A 25 -15.64 -2.33 -12.52
CA ARG A 25 -15.15 -3.72 -12.36
C ARG A 25 -13.93 -3.99 -13.23
N TYR A 26 -13.94 -3.55 -14.48
CA TYR A 26 -12.83 -3.72 -15.41
C TYR A 26 -11.57 -2.99 -14.93
N MET A 27 -11.70 -1.72 -14.54
CA MET A 27 -10.58 -0.93 -14.02
C MET A 27 -9.99 -1.53 -12.75
N ASN A 28 -10.83 -1.98 -11.81
CA ASN A 28 -10.35 -2.58 -10.56
C ASN A 28 -9.63 -3.92 -10.82
N ARG A 29 -10.12 -4.71 -11.77
CA ARG A 29 -9.47 -5.95 -12.21
C ARG A 29 -8.11 -5.66 -12.86
N SER A 30 -8.08 -4.77 -13.84
CA SER A 30 -6.85 -4.39 -14.55
C SER A 30 -5.80 -3.83 -13.59
N TYR A 31 -6.21 -2.96 -12.65
CA TYR A 31 -5.32 -2.43 -11.63
C TYR A 31 -4.74 -3.52 -10.73
N ARG A 32 -5.59 -4.46 -10.28
CA ARG A 32 -5.13 -5.61 -9.48
C ARG A 32 -4.12 -6.47 -10.23
N GLU A 33 -4.40 -6.79 -11.49
CA GLU A 33 -3.49 -7.56 -12.35
C GLU A 33 -2.15 -6.81 -12.52
N GLU A 34 -2.17 -5.50 -12.73
CA GLU A 34 -0.95 -4.69 -12.82
C GLU A 34 -0.12 -4.73 -11.53
N ILE A 35 -0.76 -4.60 -10.36
CA ILE A 35 -0.07 -4.63 -9.07
C ILE A 35 0.49 -6.02 -8.76
N GLN A 36 -0.26 -7.07 -9.05
CA GLN A 36 0.19 -8.46 -8.83
C GLN A 36 1.42 -8.82 -9.67
N ASN A 37 1.63 -8.14 -10.79
CA ASN A 37 2.81 -8.29 -11.63
C ASN A 37 4.03 -7.46 -11.16
N LYS A 38 3.91 -6.66 -10.10
CA LYS A 38 5.05 -5.92 -9.52
C LYS A 38 5.88 -6.80 -8.60
N LYS A 39 7.10 -6.34 -8.26
CA LYS A 39 7.98 -7.03 -7.31
C LYS A 39 7.27 -7.15 -5.96
N LYS A 40 7.11 -8.41 -5.52
CA LYS A 40 6.53 -8.80 -4.24
C LYS A 40 7.62 -8.82 -3.17
N MET A 41 7.40 -8.19 -2.02
CA MET A 41 8.34 -8.15 -0.89
C MET A 41 7.59 -8.21 0.44
N TYR A 42 8.31 -8.46 1.52
CA TYR A 42 7.83 -8.46 2.91
C TYR A 42 8.35 -7.24 3.65
N CYS A 43 7.52 -6.64 4.49
CA CYS A 43 7.84 -5.39 5.17
C CYS A 43 7.93 -5.62 6.69
N TYR A 44 9.14 -5.79 7.20
CA TYR A 44 9.41 -5.97 8.63
C TYR A 44 10.76 -5.38 9.05
N GLN A 45 10.89 -5.07 10.33
CA GLN A 45 12.12 -4.56 10.95
C GLN A 45 12.77 -5.64 11.81
N GLN A 46 14.11 -5.77 11.76
CA GLN A 46 14.86 -6.76 12.59
C GLN A 46 16.14 -6.20 13.25
N TYR A 47 16.29 -4.88 13.40
CA TYR A 47 17.56 -4.28 13.87
C TYR A 47 18.07 -4.78 15.23
N TRP A 48 17.19 -5.28 16.11
CA TRP A 48 17.57 -5.79 17.45
C TRP A 48 17.22 -7.25 17.67
N GLY A 49 17.27 -8.07 16.60
CA GLY A 49 17.01 -9.52 16.69
C GLY A 49 15.53 -9.90 16.89
N VAL A 50 14.65 -8.92 17.11
CA VAL A 50 13.20 -9.09 17.19
C VAL A 50 12.55 -8.54 15.92
N VAL A 51 11.67 -9.35 15.32
CA VAL A 51 10.83 -8.93 14.19
C VAL A 51 9.77 -7.96 14.70
N ASN A 52 9.74 -6.76 14.13
CA ASN A 52 8.79 -5.70 14.46
C ASN A 52 7.99 -5.23 13.23
N PRO A 53 6.74 -4.78 13.42
CA PRO A 53 5.98 -4.05 12.40
C PRO A 53 6.74 -2.83 11.89
N VAL A 54 6.55 -2.50 10.61
CA VAL A 54 7.13 -1.32 9.98
C VAL A 54 6.12 -0.19 10.00
N LEU A 55 6.55 0.98 10.48
CA LEU A 55 5.87 2.24 10.26
C LEU A 55 6.09 2.74 8.82
N PHE A 56 5.03 3.26 8.22
CA PHE A 56 5.04 3.82 6.87
C PHE A 56 4.22 5.11 6.79
N VAL A 57 4.42 5.90 5.73
CA VAL A 57 3.71 7.18 5.54
C VAL A 57 2.97 7.21 4.21
N LYS A 58 1.75 7.76 4.18
CA LYS A 58 0.96 7.91 2.94
C LYS A 58 1.39 9.10 2.09
N LYS A 59 1.80 10.19 2.75
CA LYS A 59 2.07 11.47 2.11
C LYS A 59 3.57 11.70 1.92
N LYS A 60 3.94 12.29 0.79
CA LYS A 60 5.33 12.59 0.43
C LYS A 60 6.02 13.53 1.43
N GLU A 61 5.27 14.45 2.04
CA GLU A 61 5.77 15.43 3.02
C GLU A 61 6.39 14.81 4.27
N PHE A 62 6.06 13.56 4.59
CA PHE A 62 6.59 12.85 5.76
C PHE A 62 7.76 11.90 5.45
N ILE A 63 8.21 11.82 4.19
CA ILE A 63 9.27 10.89 3.79
C ILE A 63 10.57 11.16 4.55
N ASP A 64 10.97 12.42 4.69
CA ASP A 64 12.24 12.75 5.34
C ASP A 64 12.20 12.42 6.83
N SER A 65 11.08 12.70 7.51
CA SER A 65 10.86 12.31 8.91
C SER A 65 10.84 10.78 9.09
N LEU A 66 10.30 10.03 8.13
CA LEU A 66 10.35 8.57 8.13
C LEU A 66 11.78 8.06 7.99
N VAL A 67 12.55 8.62 7.07
CA VAL A 67 13.97 8.25 6.84
C VAL A 67 14.79 8.52 8.09
N VAL A 68 14.69 9.71 8.69
CA VAL A 68 15.41 10.07 9.91
C VAL A 68 15.06 9.13 11.07
N TYR A 69 13.78 8.77 11.21
CA TYR A 69 13.35 7.80 12.22
C TYR A 69 14.07 6.45 12.09
N TYR A 70 14.09 5.87 10.88
CA TYR A 70 14.77 4.57 10.68
C TYR A 70 16.29 4.66 10.75
N GLN A 71 16.90 5.75 10.29
CA GLN A 71 18.35 5.97 10.43
C GLN A 71 18.77 6.00 11.91
N LYS A 72 17.94 6.58 12.79
CA LYS A 72 18.18 6.54 14.24
C LYS A 72 18.05 5.15 14.83
N ILE A 73 17.05 4.37 14.39
CA ILE A 73 16.91 2.96 14.78
C ILE A 73 18.14 2.16 14.36
N GLU A 74 18.60 2.33 13.12
CA GLU A 74 19.81 1.69 12.58
C GLU A 74 21.06 2.06 13.37
N ALA A 75 21.15 3.31 13.83
CA ALA A 75 22.21 3.78 14.70
C ALA A 75 22.13 3.24 16.14
N GLY A 76 21.10 2.45 16.48
CA GLY A 76 20.93 1.82 17.79
C GLY A 76 20.13 2.65 18.79
N GLU A 77 19.43 3.72 18.37
CA GLU A 77 18.53 4.47 19.25
C GLU A 77 17.27 3.63 19.52
N PRO A 78 16.96 3.23 20.76
CA PRO A 78 15.92 2.25 21.05
C PRO A 78 14.49 2.76 20.85
N ASN A 79 14.26 4.06 20.99
CA ASN A 79 12.93 4.68 20.88
C ASN A 79 13.02 6.07 20.24
N PRO A 80 13.39 6.18 18.95
CA PRO A 80 13.48 7.48 18.31
C PRO A 80 12.09 8.08 18.16
N VAL A 81 12.00 9.39 18.39
CA VAL A 81 10.75 10.13 18.21
C VAL A 81 10.44 10.26 16.72
N PHE A 82 9.22 9.90 16.32
CA PHE A 82 8.71 10.14 14.98
C PHE A 82 7.79 11.36 14.96
N ASN A 83 7.82 12.11 13.85
CA ASN A 83 6.96 13.27 13.62
C ASN A 83 6.15 13.10 12.32
N PHE A 84 5.37 12.03 12.28
CA PHE A 84 4.46 11.74 11.18
C PHE A 84 3.27 10.93 11.70
N PRO A 85 2.10 10.97 11.03
CA PRO A 85 0.96 10.14 11.40
C PRO A 85 1.34 8.65 11.29
N PRO A 86 1.39 7.89 12.40
CA PRO A 86 1.88 6.53 12.37
C PRO A 86 0.85 5.63 11.70
N LEU A 87 1.30 4.90 10.68
CA LEU A 87 0.57 3.78 10.12
C LEU A 87 1.51 2.58 10.16
N SER A 88 1.01 1.42 10.58
CA SER A 88 1.77 0.20 10.64
C SER A 88 1.22 -0.84 9.67
N LEU A 89 2.11 -1.65 9.12
CA LEU A 89 1.74 -2.90 8.46
C LEU A 89 2.01 -4.07 9.42
N PRO A 90 1.14 -5.08 9.49
CA PRO A 90 1.45 -6.32 10.19
C PRO A 90 2.76 -6.94 9.66
N TYR A 91 3.58 -7.52 10.53
CA TYR A 91 4.94 -7.97 10.20
C TYR A 91 5.01 -9.13 9.18
N ASP A 92 3.90 -9.85 9.00
CA ASP A 92 3.71 -10.93 8.02
C ASP A 92 3.09 -10.43 6.70
N THR A 93 2.87 -9.13 6.57
CA THR A 93 2.22 -8.54 5.41
C THR A 93 3.16 -8.44 4.22
N CYS A 94 2.67 -8.96 3.12
CA CYS A 94 3.29 -8.79 1.82
C CYS A 94 2.88 -7.45 1.20
N VAL A 95 3.86 -6.75 0.63
CA VAL A 95 3.68 -5.52 -0.14
C VAL A 95 4.15 -5.70 -1.59
N TYR A 96 3.64 -4.86 -2.48
CA TYR A 96 4.09 -4.77 -3.88
C TYR A 96 4.83 -3.45 -4.09
N VAL A 97 6.04 -3.53 -4.64
CA VAL A 97 6.88 -2.35 -4.89
C VAL A 97 6.44 -1.67 -6.18
N LEU A 98 5.91 -0.45 -6.05
CA LEU A 98 5.52 0.39 -7.17
C LEU A 98 6.71 1.10 -7.82
N GLY A 99 7.76 1.33 -7.03
CA GLY A 99 9.00 1.91 -7.51
C GLY A 99 9.90 2.38 -6.37
N TYR A 100 11.17 2.57 -6.69
CA TYR A 100 12.17 3.17 -5.81
C TYR A 100 12.38 4.62 -6.22
N LYS A 101 12.52 5.52 -5.25
CA LYS A 101 12.96 6.88 -5.55
C LYS A 101 14.48 6.85 -5.66
N ARG A 102 15.02 7.17 -6.84
CA ARG A 102 16.42 6.89 -7.26
C ARG A 102 17.49 7.40 -6.29
N ASP A 103 17.19 8.45 -5.52
CA ASP A 103 18.09 9.08 -4.56
C ASP A 103 17.60 8.97 -3.11
N SER A 104 16.59 8.15 -2.84
CA SER A 104 15.92 8.15 -1.54
C SER A 104 15.86 6.75 -0.96
N SER A 105 16.18 6.67 0.33
CA SER A 105 16.11 5.47 1.16
C SER A 105 14.67 4.98 1.39
N VAL A 106 13.73 5.30 0.49
CA VAL A 106 12.34 4.83 0.56
C VAL A 106 11.86 4.19 -0.75
N ALA A 107 10.99 3.19 -0.61
CA ALA A 107 10.23 2.61 -1.68
C ALA A 107 8.77 3.03 -1.58
N HIS A 108 8.12 3.28 -2.73
CA HIS A 108 6.68 3.42 -2.80
C HIS A 108 6.07 2.03 -2.95
N VAL A 109 5.19 1.67 -2.02
CA VAL A 109 4.59 0.34 -1.94
C VAL A 109 3.08 0.42 -1.90
N VAL A 110 2.45 -0.69 -2.26
CA VAL A 110 1.02 -0.92 -2.06
C VAL A 110 0.80 -2.22 -1.30
N CYS A 111 -0.08 -2.15 -0.31
CA CYS A 111 -0.58 -3.28 0.46
C CYS A 111 -2.07 -3.46 0.19
N TYR A 112 -2.53 -4.68 -0.04
CA TYR A 112 -3.97 -4.97 -0.07
C TYR A 112 -4.43 -5.31 1.34
N ASP A 113 -5.43 -4.57 1.83
CA ASP A 113 -5.93 -4.67 3.21
C ASP A 113 -6.70 -5.98 3.48
N ASP A 114 -7.16 -6.65 2.42
CA ASP A 114 -8.26 -7.61 2.56
C ASP A 114 -8.03 -8.94 1.84
N TRP A 115 -6.91 -9.64 2.08
CA TRP A 115 -6.72 -11.06 1.70
C TRP A 115 -7.37 -11.50 0.35
N GLY A 116 -7.33 -10.63 -0.67
CA GLY A 116 -7.98 -10.84 -1.97
C GLY A 116 -9.47 -10.49 -2.16
N LYS A 117 -10.30 -10.19 -1.15
CA LYS A 117 -11.78 -10.22 -1.26
C LYS A 117 -12.46 -8.90 -1.69
N GLN A 118 -12.08 -7.73 -1.14
CA GLN A 118 -12.76 -6.47 -1.45
C GLN A 118 -11.81 -5.26 -1.52
N GLY A 119 -10.94 -5.24 -2.53
CA GLY A 119 -10.47 -4.02 -3.22
C GLY A 119 -9.78 -2.89 -2.44
N SER A 120 -9.73 -2.90 -1.11
CA SER A 120 -9.05 -1.89 -0.32
C SER A 120 -7.56 -2.11 -0.43
N PHE A 121 -6.86 -1.06 -0.83
CA PHE A 121 -5.41 -1.04 -0.86
C PHE A 121 -4.92 0.24 -0.22
N VAL A 122 -3.79 0.14 0.46
CA VAL A 122 -3.09 1.26 1.05
C VAL A 122 -1.78 1.46 0.29
N LYS A 123 -1.60 2.65 -0.25
CA LYS A 123 -0.33 3.09 -0.84
C LYS A 123 0.43 3.92 0.17
N GLY A 124 1.75 3.78 0.20
CA GLY A 124 2.60 4.58 1.06
C GLY A 124 4.07 4.34 0.82
N TYR A 125 4.88 5.03 1.59
CA TYR A 125 6.33 5.00 1.52
C TYR A 125 6.87 4.28 2.75
N VAL A 126 7.77 3.33 2.50
CA VAL A 126 8.48 2.54 3.50
C VAL A 126 9.97 2.74 3.34
N TYR A 127 10.73 2.59 4.43
CA TYR A 127 12.18 2.64 4.38
C TYR A 127 12.75 1.38 3.72
N ILE A 128 13.71 1.51 2.81
CA ILE A 128 14.12 0.38 1.95
C ILE A 128 14.74 -0.78 2.71
N HIS A 129 15.46 -0.54 3.81
CA HIS A 129 16.09 -1.62 4.59
C HIS A 129 15.10 -2.41 5.46
N THR A 130 13.81 -2.02 5.46
CA THR A 130 12.74 -2.82 6.06
C THR A 130 12.01 -3.70 5.04
N LEU A 131 12.45 -3.70 3.78
CA LEU A 131 11.93 -4.57 2.73
C LEU A 131 12.82 -5.80 2.54
N HIS A 132 12.19 -6.97 2.56
CA HIS A 132 12.85 -8.27 2.46
C HIS A 132 12.24 -9.10 1.34
N ASP A 133 13.06 -9.89 0.66
CA ASP A 133 12.56 -10.83 -0.37
C ASP A 133 11.89 -12.07 0.25
N SER A 134 12.18 -12.37 1.52
CA SER A 134 11.64 -13.51 2.27
C SER A 134 10.71 -13.06 3.39
N PRO A 135 9.73 -13.89 3.81
CA PRO A 135 8.90 -13.60 4.99
C PRO A 135 9.74 -13.54 6.27
N PRO A 136 9.23 -12.92 7.34
CA PRO A 136 9.94 -12.88 8.61
C PRO A 136 10.27 -14.30 9.11
N PRO A 137 11.46 -14.52 9.68
CA PRO A 137 11.85 -15.82 10.20
C PRO A 137 10.84 -16.27 11.27
N LYS A 138 10.37 -17.52 11.16
CA LYS A 138 9.54 -18.12 12.20
C LYS A 138 10.40 -18.25 13.46
N LYS A 139 9.91 -17.76 14.61
CA LYS A 139 10.56 -18.08 15.88
C LYS A 139 10.55 -19.60 16.02
N GLU A 140 11.73 -20.22 16.03
CA GLU A 140 11.87 -21.56 16.59
C GLU A 140 11.41 -21.47 18.05
N LYS A 141 10.43 -22.31 18.41
CA LYS A 141 9.91 -22.39 19.77
C LYS A 141 10.83 -23.23 20.63
#